data_AF-A0A2S3U9K0-F1
#
_entry.id   AF-A0A2S3U9K0-F1
#
_cell.length_a   1.000
_cell.length_b   1.000
_cell.length_c   1.000
_cell.angle_alpha   90.00
_cell.angle_beta   90.00
_cell.angle_gamma   90.00
#
_symmetry.space_group_name_H-M   'P 1'
#
loop_
_entity.id
_entity.type
_entity.pdbx_description
1 polymer ?
#
loop_
_entity_poly.entity_id
_entity_poly.type
_entity_poly.pdbx_seq_one_letter_code
_entity_poly.pdbx_strand_id
1 'polypeptide(L)'
;MTRNYRYEPKNNVGKITRDVLDLNSIDKLVIKRVKVGNELLEKMRKLSESVNDHREKQDKLIVDISELEDLLGLVQSDKNYSAIIASVLIHDENYQDVKKTLENGGYWNTELISLEAKAKDIAFDEVNVSG
;
A
#
# COMPACT_ATOMS: atom_id res chain seq x y z
N MET A 1 -3.82 -32.72 3.01
CA MET A 1 -4.16 -31.29 3.05
C MET A 1 -3.06 -30.52 2.31
N THR A 2 -3.21 -30.24 1.02
CA THR A 2 -2.18 -29.49 0.24
C THR A 2 -2.76 -28.76 -0.98
N ARG A 3 -4.09 -28.79 -1.18
CA ARG A 3 -4.72 -28.23 -2.39
C ARG A 3 -4.75 -26.69 -2.44
N ASN A 4 -4.49 -25.99 -1.34
CA ASN A 4 -4.63 -24.52 -1.26
C ASN A 4 -3.36 -23.73 -1.58
N TYR A 5 -2.23 -24.39 -1.85
CA TYR A 5 -0.93 -23.73 -2.06
C TYR A 5 -0.35 -23.90 -3.46
N ARG A 6 -1.06 -24.61 -4.35
CA ARG A 6 -0.61 -24.88 -5.71
C ARG A 6 -1.70 -24.50 -6.70
N TYR A 7 -1.41 -23.51 -7.53
CA TYR A 7 -2.31 -23.05 -8.59
C TYR A 7 -2.14 -23.93 -9.82
N GLU A 8 -3.24 -24.57 -10.24
CA GLU A 8 -3.34 -25.26 -11.52
C GLU A 8 -4.06 -24.35 -12.54
N PRO A 9 -3.42 -24.02 -13.66
CA PRO A 9 -4.00 -23.14 -14.65
C PRO A 9 -5.10 -23.86 -15.44
N LYS A 10 -6.29 -23.23 -15.55
CA LYS A 10 -7.42 -23.76 -16.32
C LYS A 10 -7.31 -23.49 -17.82
N ASN A 11 -6.45 -22.56 -18.24
CA ASN A 11 -6.24 -22.17 -19.63
C ASN A 11 -4.82 -21.58 -19.81
N ASN A 12 -4.43 -21.32 -21.07
CA ASN A 12 -3.10 -20.78 -21.38
C ASN A 12 -2.82 -19.43 -20.73
N VAL A 13 -3.84 -18.56 -20.59
CA VAL A 13 -3.70 -17.29 -19.86
C VAL A 13 -3.33 -17.55 -18.41
N GLY A 14 -4.05 -18.45 -17.72
CA GLY A 14 -3.74 -18.84 -16.34
C GLY A 14 -2.37 -19.50 -16.20
N LYS A 15 -1.89 -20.22 -17.23
CA LYS A 15 -0.55 -20.82 -17.24
C LYS A 15 0.52 -19.74 -17.32
N ILE A 16 0.36 -18.78 -18.23
CA ILE A 16 1.26 -17.62 -18.36
C ILE A 16 1.24 -16.81 -17.07
N THR A 17 0.07 -16.50 -16.50
CA THR A 17 -0.04 -15.78 -15.23
C THR A 17 0.64 -16.51 -14.09
N ARG A 18 0.44 -17.83 -13.96
CA ARG A 18 1.12 -18.66 -12.95
C ARG A 18 2.64 -18.63 -13.10
N ASP A 19 3.13 -18.76 -14.33
CA ASP A 19 4.56 -18.87 -14.63
C ASP A 19 5.27 -17.50 -14.52
N VAL A 20 4.61 -16.41 -14.93
CA VAL A 20 5.11 -15.01 -14.79
C VAL A 20 5.14 -14.58 -13.32
N LEU A 21 4.08 -14.86 -12.56
CA LEU A 21 4.00 -14.48 -11.15
C LEU A 21 4.72 -15.48 -10.23
N ASP A 22 5.14 -16.63 -10.75
CA ASP A 22 5.77 -17.75 -10.02
C ASP A 22 4.91 -18.19 -8.81
N LEU A 23 3.59 -18.35 -9.05
CA LEU A 23 2.57 -18.47 -7.99
C LEU A 23 2.74 -19.71 -7.08
N ASN A 24 3.59 -20.66 -7.47
CA ASN A 24 3.86 -21.88 -6.72
C ASN A 24 5.19 -21.84 -5.95
N SER A 25 6.02 -20.80 -6.12
CA SER A 25 7.20 -20.58 -5.29
C SER A 25 6.85 -19.66 -4.13
N ILE A 26 6.32 -20.27 -3.07
CA ILE A 26 5.88 -19.56 -1.85
C ILE A 26 7.00 -18.66 -1.33
N ASP A 27 8.24 -19.14 -1.28
CA ASP A 27 9.39 -18.36 -0.80
C ASP A 27 9.66 -17.12 -1.64
N LYS A 28 9.63 -17.23 -2.97
CA LYS A 28 9.84 -16.08 -3.85
C LYS A 28 8.68 -15.10 -3.80
N LEU A 29 7.44 -15.59 -3.69
CA LEU A 29 6.27 -14.73 -3.52
C LEU A 29 6.33 -13.93 -2.22
N VAL A 30 6.71 -14.58 -1.12
CA VAL A 30 6.88 -13.92 0.18
C VAL A 30 8.01 -12.89 0.11
N ILE A 31 9.17 -13.25 -0.43
CA ILE A 31 10.31 -12.32 -0.58
C ILE A 31 9.91 -11.10 -1.44
N LYS A 32 9.21 -11.31 -2.57
CA LYS A 32 8.73 -10.21 -3.42
C LYS A 32 7.76 -9.29 -2.66
N ARG A 33 6.81 -9.86 -1.91
CA ARG A 33 5.83 -9.10 -1.10
C ARG A 33 6.52 -8.27 -0.03
N VAL A 34 7.44 -8.89 0.72
CA VAL A 34 8.21 -8.22 1.78
C VAL A 34 9.05 -7.09 1.21
N LYS A 35 9.71 -7.32 0.06
CA LYS A 35 10.52 -6.29 -0.59
C LYS A 35 9.69 -5.08 -1.00
N VAL A 36 8.57 -5.30 -1.69
CA VAL A 36 7.68 -4.21 -2.14
C VAL A 36 7.07 -3.48 -0.94
N GLY A 37 6.63 -4.19 0.10
CA GLY A 37 6.10 -3.58 1.33
C GLY A 37 7.13 -2.72 2.05
N ASN A 38 8.36 -3.22 2.23
CA ASN A 38 9.43 -2.46 2.88
C ASN A 38 9.84 -1.22 2.07
N GLU A 39 9.92 -1.33 0.74
CA GLU A 39 10.21 -0.18 -0.12
C GLU A 39 9.12 0.90 -0.02
N LEU A 40 7.85 0.50 0.11
CA LEU A 40 6.75 1.44 0.31
C LEU A 40 6.84 2.12 1.68
N LEU A 41 7.03 1.35 2.75
CA LEU A 41 7.13 1.89 4.12
C LEU A 41 8.30 2.85 4.27
N GLU A 42 9.45 2.55 3.65
CA GLU A 42 10.60 3.45 3.67
C GLU A 42 10.34 4.76 2.92
N LYS A 43 9.56 4.73 1.83
CA LYS A 43 9.11 5.96 1.16
C LYS A 43 8.13 6.74 2.04
N MET A 44 7.18 6.06 2.68
CA MET A 44 6.22 6.68 3.59
C MET A 44 6.92 7.36 4.79
N ARG A 45 7.94 6.70 5.36
CA ARG A 45 8.78 7.26 6.42
C ARG A 45 9.46 8.57 5.98
N LYS A 46 10.11 8.58 4.81
CA LYS A 46 10.77 9.78 4.26
C LYS A 46 9.77 10.90 3.95
N LEU A 47 8.61 10.53 3.42
CA LEU A 47 7.53 11.48 3.15
C LEU A 47 7.04 12.12 4.46
N SER A 48 6.90 11.35 5.54
CA SER A 48 6.54 11.90 6.86
C SER A 48 7.56 12.91 7.38
N GLU A 49 8.85 12.61 7.26
CA GLU A 49 9.92 13.56 7.57
C GLU A 49 9.79 14.85 6.74
N SER A 50 9.59 14.71 5.42
CA SER A 50 9.41 15.83 4.48
C SER A 50 8.20 16.70 4.85
N VAL A 51 7.03 16.09 5.07
CA VAL A 51 5.79 16.78 5.44
C VAL A 51 5.97 17.57 6.73
N ASN A 52 6.63 17.01 7.73
CA ASN A 52 6.90 17.70 8.98
C ASN A 52 7.82 18.92 8.80
N ASP A 53 8.85 18.80 7.95
CA ASP A 53 9.79 19.89 7.61
C ASP A 53 9.16 20.98 6.72
N HIS A 54 8.09 20.63 5.99
CA HIS A 54 7.41 21.48 5.02
C HIS A 54 6.05 21.99 5.48
N ARG A 55 5.60 21.67 6.69
CA ARG A 55 4.25 22.02 7.20
C ARG A 55 3.88 23.51 7.11
N GLU A 56 4.88 24.41 7.12
CA GLU A 56 4.71 25.88 7.01
C GLU A 56 5.06 26.42 5.61
N LYS A 57 5.46 25.55 4.67
CA LYS A 57 5.94 25.87 3.33
C LYS A 57 5.00 25.28 2.28
N GLN A 58 3.92 26.00 2.01
CA GLN A 58 2.82 25.54 1.14
C GLN A 58 3.30 24.94 -0.20
N ASP A 59 4.21 25.60 -0.91
CA ASP A 59 4.71 25.12 -2.21
C ASP A 59 5.38 23.75 -2.13
N LYS A 60 6.07 23.47 -1.01
CA LYS A 60 6.73 22.19 -0.80
C LYS A 60 5.74 21.12 -0.35
N LEU A 61 4.78 21.49 0.48
CA LEU A 61 3.75 20.59 0.94
C LEU A 61 2.87 20.08 -0.22
N ILE A 62 2.66 20.88 -1.26
CA ILE A 62 1.97 20.44 -2.49
C ILE A 62 2.73 19.30 -3.18
N VAL A 63 4.07 19.35 -3.19
CA VAL A 63 4.91 18.26 -3.73
C VAL A 63 4.76 17.01 -2.88
N ASP A 64 4.80 17.15 -1.55
CA ASP A 64 4.62 16.03 -0.62
C ASP A 64 3.22 15.38 -0.76
N ILE A 65 2.17 16.19 -0.99
CA ILE A 65 0.81 15.69 -1.25
C ILE A 65 0.77 14.88 -2.55
N SER A 66 1.43 15.36 -3.60
CA SER A 66 1.50 14.63 -4.88
C SER A 66 2.22 13.29 -4.71
N GLU A 67 3.29 13.25 -3.91
CA GLU A 67 3.98 12.00 -3.59
C GLU A 67 3.09 11.04 -2.78
N LEU A 68 2.27 11.55 -1.85
CA LEU A 68 1.30 10.73 -1.11
C LEU A 68 0.24 10.12 -2.05
N GLU A 69 -0.27 10.91 -2.99
CA GLU A 69 -1.22 10.44 -4.01
C GLU A 69 -0.61 9.31 -4.85
N ASP A 70 0.66 9.45 -5.27
CA ASP A 70 1.39 8.41 -5.97
C ASP A 70 1.54 7.13 -5.13
N LEU A 71 1.93 7.25 -3.86
CA LEU A 71 2.06 6.10 -2.95
C LEU A 71 0.72 5.37 -2.75
N LEU A 72 -0.37 6.12 -2.56
CA LEU A 72 -1.70 5.54 -2.47
C LEU A 72 -2.14 4.90 -3.80
N GLY A 73 -1.75 5.47 -4.95
CA GLY A 73 -1.95 4.90 -6.27
C GLY A 73 -1.27 3.53 -6.48
N LEU A 74 -0.14 3.29 -5.80
CA LEU A 74 0.59 2.02 -5.86
C LEU A 74 -0.10 0.88 -5.10
N VAL A 75 -1.03 1.20 -4.20
CA VAL A 75 -1.74 0.21 -3.37
C VAL A 75 -3.18 -0.04 -3.83
N GLN A 76 -3.56 0.40 -5.02
CA GLN A 76 -4.92 0.23 -5.55
C GLN A 76 -5.17 -1.18 -6.09
N SER A 77 -6.45 -1.56 -6.23
CA SER A 77 -6.89 -2.93 -6.56
C SER A 77 -6.32 -3.51 -7.86
N ASP A 78 -5.88 -2.66 -8.79
CA ASP A 78 -5.26 -3.04 -10.07
C ASP A 78 -3.77 -3.40 -9.94
N LYS A 79 -3.16 -3.21 -8.76
CA LYS A 79 -1.75 -3.51 -8.49
C LYS A 79 -1.56 -4.87 -7.83
N ASN A 80 -0.43 -5.52 -8.11
CA ASN A 80 -0.09 -6.80 -7.48
C ASN A 80 0.12 -6.62 -5.97
N TYR A 81 -0.43 -7.54 -5.18
CA TYR A 81 -0.33 -7.56 -3.71
C TYR A 81 -0.96 -6.33 -3.02
N SER A 82 -1.77 -5.57 -3.74
CA SER A 82 -2.43 -4.34 -3.29
C SER A 82 -3.14 -4.49 -1.95
N ALA A 83 -3.92 -5.54 -1.75
CA ALA A 83 -4.60 -5.79 -0.47
C ALA A 83 -3.65 -5.88 0.74
N ILE A 84 -2.52 -6.61 0.60
CA ILE A 84 -1.53 -6.75 1.68
C ILE A 84 -0.82 -5.42 1.92
N ILE A 85 -0.41 -4.76 0.85
CA ILE A 85 0.37 -3.54 0.93
C ILE A 85 -0.50 -2.37 1.43
N ALA A 86 -1.76 -2.29 1.02
CA ALA A 86 -2.74 -1.34 1.55
C ALA A 86 -2.96 -1.55 3.05
N SER A 87 -3.07 -2.80 3.51
CA SER A 87 -3.18 -3.09 4.95
C SER A 87 -1.98 -2.58 5.72
N VAL A 88 -0.77 -2.79 5.19
CA VAL A 88 0.47 -2.32 5.82
C VAL A 88 0.54 -0.80 5.84
N LEU A 89 0.17 -0.13 4.75
CA LEU A 89 0.22 1.33 4.64
C LEU A 89 -0.80 2.02 5.54
N ILE A 90 -2.05 1.56 5.55
CA ILE A 90 -3.14 2.21 6.30
C ILE A 90 -2.90 2.09 7.82
N HIS A 91 -2.21 1.05 8.29
CA HIS A 91 -1.87 0.89 9.71
C HIS A 91 -0.47 1.44 10.07
N ASP A 92 0.28 2.00 9.12
CA ASP A 92 1.59 2.58 9.37
C ASP A 92 1.49 3.91 10.15
N GLU A 93 2.33 4.06 11.17
CA GLU A 93 2.33 5.26 12.02
C GLU A 93 2.71 6.52 11.23
N ASN A 94 3.66 6.42 10.29
CA ASN A 94 4.06 7.57 9.47
C ASN A 94 2.93 8.02 8.54
N TYR A 95 2.16 7.08 7.99
CA TYR A 95 0.95 7.39 7.23
C TYR A 95 -0.08 8.15 8.08
N GLN A 96 -0.34 7.67 9.31
CA GLN A 96 -1.29 8.32 10.23
C GLN A 96 -0.83 9.73 10.61
N ASP A 97 0.46 9.93 10.85
CA ASP A 97 1.05 11.24 11.16
C ASP A 97 0.96 12.21 9.99
N VAL A 98 1.26 11.75 8.77
CA VAL A 98 1.10 12.57 7.54
C VAL A 98 -0.36 12.95 7.35
N LYS A 99 -1.27 11.99 7.43
CA LYS A 99 -2.71 12.23 7.30
C LYS A 99 -3.17 13.30 8.28
N LYS A 100 -2.86 13.14 9.57
CA LYS A 100 -3.23 14.09 10.61
C LYS A 100 -2.66 15.49 10.35
N THR A 101 -1.42 15.57 9.87
CA THR A 101 -0.79 16.85 9.52
C THR A 101 -1.53 17.54 8.37
N LEU A 102 -1.86 16.80 7.32
CA LEU A 102 -2.60 17.33 6.17
C LEU A 102 -4.05 17.69 6.51
N GLU A 103 -4.74 16.91 7.33
CA GLU A 103 -6.10 17.21 7.83
C GLU A 103 -6.10 18.52 8.63
N ASN A 104 -5.17 18.67 9.57
CA ASN A 104 -5.03 19.89 10.38
C ASN A 104 -4.67 21.12 9.54
N GLY A 105 -3.92 20.93 8.45
CA GLY A 105 -3.56 21.99 7.51
C GLY A 105 -4.64 22.31 6.47
N GLY A 106 -5.75 21.55 6.41
CA GLY A 106 -6.79 21.71 5.40
C GLY A 106 -6.39 21.23 3.99
N TYR A 107 -5.34 20.41 3.90
CA TYR A 107 -4.81 19.87 2.64
C TYR A 107 -5.30 18.45 2.32
N TRP A 108 -6.06 17.82 3.24
CA TRP A 108 -6.67 16.52 3.02
C TRP A 108 -7.84 16.62 2.01
N ASN A 109 -7.50 16.56 0.73
CA ASN A 109 -8.39 16.85 -0.38
C ASN A 109 -9.29 15.64 -0.75
N THR A 110 -10.21 15.85 -1.70
CA THR A 110 -11.15 14.81 -2.15
C THR A 110 -10.46 13.62 -2.84
N GLU A 111 -9.33 13.85 -3.50
CA GLU A 111 -8.57 12.78 -4.17
C GLU A 111 -7.94 11.84 -3.15
N LEU A 112 -7.28 12.39 -2.11
CA LEU A 112 -6.74 11.63 -0.99
C LEU A 112 -7.81 10.83 -0.26
N ILE A 113 -8.99 11.42 -0.03
CA ILE A 113 -10.14 10.72 0.56
C ILE A 113 -10.58 9.53 -0.32
N SER A 114 -10.68 9.75 -1.63
CA SER A 114 -11.07 8.73 -2.60
C SER A 114 -10.06 7.58 -2.66
N LEU A 115 -8.77 7.90 -2.73
CA LEU A 115 -7.67 6.93 -2.77
C LEU A 115 -7.56 6.13 -1.46
N GLU A 116 -7.70 6.79 -0.30
CA GLU A 116 -7.72 6.12 1.00
C GLU A 116 -8.91 5.17 1.10
N ALA A 117 -10.11 5.60 0.70
CA ALA A 117 -11.31 4.77 0.77
C ALA A 117 -11.16 3.49 -0.07
N LYS A 118 -10.62 3.60 -1.28
CA LYS A 118 -10.33 2.44 -2.15
C LYS A 118 -9.25 1.53 -1.56
N ALA A 119 -8.21 2.10 -0.95
CA ALA A 119 -7.16 1.32 -0.29
C ALA A 119 -7.72 0.55 0.93
N LYS A 120 -8.60 1.17 1.71
CA LYS A 120 -9.28 0.53 2.86
C LYS A 120 -10.22 -0.59 2.41
N ASP A 121 -10.95 -0.42 1.32
CA ASP A 121 -11.88 -1.43 0.80
C ASP A 121 -11.20 -2.76 0.46
N ILE A 122 -9.91 -2.71 0.08
CA ILE A 122 -9.12 -3.90 -0.23
C ILE A 122 -8.19 -4.33 0.90
N ALA A 123 -8.04 -3.52 1.95
CA ALA A 123 -7.18 -3.84 3.08
C ALA A 123 -7.80 -5.01 3.88
N PHE A 124 -6.94 -5.87 4.41
CA PHE A 124 -7.33 -6.87 5.38
C PHE A 124 -7.47 -6.19 6.74
N ASP A 125 -8.58 -6.47 7.42
CA ASP A 125 -8.75 -6.09 8.83
C ASP A 125 -7.78 -6.88 9.71
N GLU A 126 -7.20 -6.22 10.73
CA GLU A 126 -6.48 -6.93 11.78
C GLU A 126 -7.45 -7.83 12.54
N VAL A 127 -7.16 -9.14 12.59
CA VAL A 127 -7.89 -10.06 13.45
C VAL A 127 -7.49 -9.76 14.88
N ASN A 128 -8.31 -8.99 15.60
CA ASN A 128 -8.23 -8.88 17.05
C ASN A 128 -8.54 -10.25 17.65
N VAL A 129 -7.49 -11.04 17.90
CA VAL A 129 -7.61 -12.27 18.67
C VAL A 129 -7.72 -11.84 20.13
N SER A 130 -8.94 -11.54 20.59
CA SER A 130 -9.25 -11.46 22.01
C SER A 130 -9.08 -12.87 22.59
N GLY A 131 -7.94 -13.11 23.23
CA GLY A 131 -7.69 -14.28 24.07
C GLY A 131 -8.33 -14.14 25.45
#